data_AF-A0A8T4M441-F1
#
_entry.id   AF-A0A8T4M441-F1
#
_cell.length_a   1.000
_cell.length_b   1.000
_cell.length_c   1.000
_cell.angle_alpha   90.00
_cell.angle_beta   90.00
_cell.angle_gamma   90.00
#
_symmetry.space_group_name_H-M   'P 1'
#
loop_
_entity.id
_entity.type
_entity.pdbx_description
1 polymer ?
#
loop_
_entity_poly.entity_id
_entity_poly.type
_entity_poly.pdbx_seq_one_letter_code
_entity_poly.pdbx_strand_id
1 'polypeptide(L)'
;MNGINKLRSEKADEELSKELKLNAYSTDASGLSGEALKVIAPLDEKELQSIIVMNKNITIRGGGSGLMGGCVPASENSVVIDLSKMDKIIDIDPARKTAVVEAGVILQELNDRLEKYELEFPISPLSKSICTIGGMLAVNASGPRSTKYKRMADLVLEMDIVDGQGRLQRISRIDASNFVGMEGITGVIYRAKLKLISRPKRSLTIYRSDELFKVIELVRKLRLLPGVSIIQLFDGRLSLILGLSNNYHLFVEFESNDGEFKGEDYKSRIKAVEELPWLIAQSGYVKSDDPKIFLDKLPDLSEYLSLNDIPYYANLGPGIIHPVFKENEDDKINNLRMFVRKIRGQVAGTYGVGRLKKEFLDINDKKLVERIKKRYDPKNKLNRGVIIDAGEGGERIDNEIKREISKEIAEETTKEAANKTDNINDTLKKADALDEAAGTIKGAANKISEVNNTTKEINNISDDIITEKFEKLLREVEELDKELGKIKEDNIQNEKTG
;
A
#
# COMPACT_ATOMS: atom_id res chain seq x y z
N MET A 1 -35.06 -35.48 -28.08
CA MET A 1 -34.84 -35.07 -26.67
C MET A 1 -33.37 -35.15 -26.21
N ASN A 2 -32.49 -35.92 -26.86
CA ASN A 2 -31.09 -36.09 -26.38
C ASN A 2 -30.12 -34.92 -26.67
N GLY A 3 -30.40 -34.05 -27.66
CA GLY A 3 -29.51 -32.92 -27.98
C GLY A 3 -29.67 -31.70 -27.05
N ILE A 4 -30.90 -31.41 -26.61
CA ILE A 4 -31.20 -30.25 -25.74
C ILE A 4 -30.67 -30.48 -24.32
N ASN A 5 -30.77 -31.71 -23.80
CA ASN A 5 -30.23 -32.04 -22.49
C ASN A 5 -28.69 -32.03 -22.47
N LYS A 6 -28.04 -32.43 -23.56
CA LYS A 6 -26.58 -32.37 -23.71
C LYS A 6 -26.06 -30.92 -23.80
N LEU A 7 -26.74 -30.06 -24.57
CA LEU A 7 -26.40 -28.63 -24.64
C LEU A 7 -26.64 -27.88 -23.32
N ARG A 8 -27.64 -28.30 -22.53
CA ARG A 8 -27.90 -27.76 -21.18
C ARG A 8 -26.85 -28.21 -20.18
N SER A 9 -26.40 -29.47 -20.23
CA SER A 9 -25.32 -29.96 -19.37
C SER A 9 -23.97 -29.32 -19.72
N GLU A 10 -23.63 -29.19 -21.00
CA GLU A 10 -22.38 -28.54 -21.44
C GLU A 10 -22.33 -27.05 -21.03
N LYS A 11 -23.45 -26.32 -21.14
CA LYS A 11 -23.54 -24.94 -20.65
C LYS A 11 -23.43 -24.84 -19.13
N ALA A 12 -24.07 -25.75 -18.39
CA ALA A 12 -23.97 -25.78 -16.94
C ALA A 12 -22.54 -26.10 -16.47
N ASP A 13 -21.84 -27.00 -17.17
CA ASP A 13 -20.43 -27.32 -16.90
C ASP A 13 -19.50 -26.15 -17.22
N GLU A 14 -19.76 -25.41 -18.31
CA GLU A 14 -19.00 -24.21 -18.68
C GLU A 14 -19.24 -23.05 -17.69
N GLU A 15 -20.49 -22.87 -17.24
CA GLU A 15 -20.88 -21.88 -16.24
C GLU A 15 -20.28 -22.20 -14.86
N LEU A 16 -20.34 -23.47 -14.44
CA LEU A 16 -19.70 -23.96 -13.22
C LEU A 16 -18.17 -23.82 -13.30
N SER A 17 -17.56 -24.13 -14.45
CA SER A 17 -16.12 -23.95 -14.66
C SER A 17 -15.72 -22.48 -14.55
N LYS A 18 -16.53 -21.58 -15.10
CA LYS A 18 -16.34 -20.13 -15.00
C LYS A 18 -16.50 -19.65 -13.54
N GLU A 19 -17.51 -20.12 -12.83
CA GLU A 19 -17.75 -19.77 -11.42
C GLU A 19 -16.61 -20.27 -10.51
N LEU A 20 -16.20 -21.54 -10.66
CA LEU A 20 -15.05 -22.10 -9.94
C LEU A 20 -13.77 -21.32 -10.23
N LYS A 21 -13.56 -20.89 -11.48
CA LYS A 21 -12.43 -20.04 -11.85
C LYS A 21 -12.51 -18.67 -11.21
N LEU A 22 -13.68 -18.04 -11.10
CA LEU A 22 -13.78 -16.74 -10.42
C LEU A 22 -13.53 -16.89 -8.91
N ASN A 23 -14.07 -17.95 -8.29
CA ASN A 23 -13.87 -18.26 -6.88
C ASN A 23 -12.41 -18.57 -6.54
N ALA A 24 -11.64 -19.21 -7.42
CA ALA A 24 -10.21 -19.45 -7.17
C ALA A 24 -9.35 -18.17 -7.15
N TYR A 25 -9.89 -17.06 -7.66
CA TYR A 25 -9.21 -15.75 -7.75
C TYR A 25 -9.86 -14.70 -6.86
N SER A 26 -10.89 -15.07 -6.08
CA SER A 26 -11.54 -14.17 -5.11
C SER A 26 -10.70 -13.98 -3.84
N THR A 27 -9.76 -14.89 -3.56
CA THR A 27 -8.94 -14.89 -2.34
C THR A 27 -7.44 -14.97 -2.61
N ASP A 28 -6.66 -14.62 -1.61
CA ASP A 28 -5.26 -15.01 -1.44
C ASP A 28 -5.07 -15.60 -0.03
N ALA A 29 -3.83 -15.78 0.42
CA ALA A 29 -3.54 -16.33 1.74
C ALA A 29 -3.77 -15.34 2.91
N SER A 30 -4.28 -14.12 2.66
CA SER A 30 -4.54 -13.12 3.70
C SER A 30 -5.83 -13.32 4.50
N GLY A 31 -6.73 -14.19 4.03
CA GLY A 31 -8.09 -14.35 4.57
C GLY A 31 -9.09 -13.31 4.04
N LEU A 32 -8.66 -12.35 3.22
CA LEU A 32 -9.59 -11.47 2.50
C LEU A 32 -10.22 -12.18 1.30
N SER A 33 -11.46 -11.77 0.99
CA SER A 33 -12.18 -12.16 -0.22
C SER A 33 -12.66 -10.93 -0.98
N GLY A 34 -12.88 -11.09 -2.29
CA GLY A 34 -13.47 -10.08 -3.15
C GLY A 34 -13.89 -10.65 -4.50
N GLU A 35 -14.70 -9.90 -5.25
CA GLU A 35 -15.32 -10.41 -6.47
C GLU A 35 -14.57 -9.96 -7.73
N ALA A 36 -14.24 -10.94 -8.58
CA ALA A 36 -13.70 -10.69 -9.91
C ALA A 36 -14.84 -10.69 -10.94
N LEU A 37 -14.84 -9.73 -11.86
CA LEU A 37 -15.71 -9.75 -13.05
C LEU A 37 -15.29 -10.83 -14.04
N LYS A 38 -13.97 -10.92 -14.25
CA LYS A 38 -13.35 -11.84 -15.19
C LYS A 38 -11.89 -12.04 -14.81
N VAL A 39 -11.38 -13.25 -15.07
CA VAL A 39 -9.95 -13.57 -15.03
C VAL A 39 -9.43 -13.69 -16.46
N ILE A 40 -8.37 -12.96 -16.78
CA ILE A 40 -7.70 -13.00 -18.09
C ILE A 40 -6.23 -13.31 -17.87
N ALA A 41 -5.71 -14.30 -18.58
CA ALA A 41 -4.29 -14.65 -18.53
C ALA A 41 -3.64 -14.32 -19.88
N PRO A 42 -2.91 -13.19 -19.99
CA PRO A 42 -2.24 -12.81 -21.22
C PRO A 42 -1.12 -13.80 -21.56
N LEU A 43 -0.91 -14.02 -22.86
CA LEU A 43 0.16 -14.87 -23.38
C LEU A 43 1.41 -14.07 -23.77
N ASP A 44 1.27 -12.78 -24.03
CA ASP A 44 2.35 -11.88 -24.43
C ASP A 44 2.13 -10.42 -23.97
N GLU A 45 3.12 -9.57 -24.21
CA GLU A 45 3.08 -8.16 -23.82
C GLU A 45 2.00 -7.33 -24.53
N LYS A 46 1.56 -7.72 -25.73
CA LYS A 46 0.54 -7.00 -26.51
C LYS A 46 -0.85 -7.29 -25.98
N GLU A 47 -1.13 -8.54 -25.64
CA GLU A 47 -2.35 -8.92 -24.95
C GLU A 47 -2.44 -8.22 -23.59
N LEU A 48 -1.36 -8.26 -22.80
CA LEU A 48 -1.29 -7.57 -21.51
C LEU A 48 -1.58 -6.06 -21.65
N GLN A 49 -0.92 -5.40 -22.60
CA GLN A 49 -1.16 -3.99 -22.91
C GLN A 49 -2.63 -3.73 -23.27
N SER A 50 -3.21 -4.54 -24.14
CA SER A 50 -4.59 -4.40 -24.59
C SER A 50 -5.58 -4.55 -23.43
N ILE A 51 -5.37 -5.54 -22.56
CA ILE A 51 -6.18 -5.76 -21.35
C ILE A 51 -6.09 -4.53 -20.44
N ILE A 52 -4.89 -4.00 -20.22
CA ILE A 52 -4.72 -2.80 -19.39
C ILE A 52 -5.46 -1.61 -19.99
N VAL A 53 -5.35 -1.36 -21.29
CA VAL A 53 -6.02 -0.22 -21.95
C VAL A 53 -7.55 -0.31 -21.85
N MET A 54 -8.12 -1.50 -22.06
CA MET A 54 -9.58 -1.71 -22.13
C MET A 54 -10.30 -1.70 -20.78
N ASN A 55 -9.61 -1.99 -19.67
CA ASN A 55 -10.26 -2.20 -18.37
C ASN A 55 -10.00 -1.06 -17.39
N LYS A 56 -11.00 -0.70 -16.58
CA LYS A 56 -10.92 0.41 -15.61
C LYS A 56 -10.51 -0.02 -14.21
N ASN A 57 -10.90 -1.21 -13.76
CA ASN A 57 -10.54 -1.77 -12.46
C ASN A 57 -9.79 -3.07 -12.73
N ILE A 58 -8.53 -3.12 -12.32
CA ILE A 58 -7.63 -4.23 -12.62
C ILE A 58 -7.01 -4.72 -11.32
N THR A 59 -7.08 -6.03 -11.09
CA THR A 59 -6.32 -6.70 -10.04
C THR A 59 -5.22 -7.55 -10.67
N ILE A 60 -3.97 -7.37 -10.27
CA ILE A 60 -2.83 -8.11 -10.82
C ILE A 60 -2.54 -9.28 -9.90
N ARG A 61 -2.40 -10.47 -10.47
CA ARG A 61 -2.15 -11.70 -9.71
C ARG A 61 -1.01 -12.50 -10.32
N GLY A 62 -0.09 -12.93 -9.44
CA GLY A 62 0.88 -13.99 -9.70
C GLY A 62 0.37 -15.32 -9.14
N GLY A 63 1.17 -15.97 -8.28
CA GLY A 63 0.80 -17.25 -7.65
C GLY A 63 -0.26 -17.18 -6.53
N GLY A 64 -0.79 -16.01 -6.17
CA GLY A 64 -1.83 -15.89 -5.13
C GLY A 64 -1.38 -16.20 -3.70
N SER A 65 -0.07 -16.32 -3.45
CA SER A 65 0.51 -16.70 -2.16
C SER A 65 0.70 -15.53 -1.17
N GLY A 66 0.11 -14.37 -1.45
CA GLY A 66 0.29 -13.16 -0.64
C GLY A 66 -0.51 -13.23 0.67
N LEU A 67 0.02 -12.62 1.73
CA LEU A 67 -0.59 -12.63 3.07
C LEU A 67 -1.27 -11.30 3.45
N MET A 68 -1.21 -10.29 2.56
CA MET A 68 -1.67 -8.92 2.85
C MET A 68 -2.84 -8.45 1.98
N GLY A 69 -3.41 -9.31 1.14
CA GLY A 69 -4.55 -8.97 0.30
C GLY A 69 -4.20 -8.15 -0.93
N GLY A 70 -2.93 -8.13 -1.35
CA GLY A 70 -2.44 -7.30 -2.46
C GLY A 70 -2.92 -7.76 -3.84
N CYS A 71 -3.40 -9.00 -3.96
CA CYS A 71 -3.96 -9.54 -5.20
C CYS A 71 -5.42 -9.99 -5.08
N VAL A 72 -6.11 -9.54 -4.02
CA VAL A 72 -7.55 -9.76 -3.82
C VAL A 72 -8.31 -8.61 -4.47
N PRO A 73 -9.30 -8.88 -5.34
CA PRO A 73 -10.17 -7.84 -5.90
C PRO A 73 -10.79 -6.97 -4.79
N ALA A 74 -10.58 -5.66 -4.86
CA ALA A 74 -11.07 -4.71 -3.85
C ALA A 74 -12.10 -3.73 -4.39
N SER A 75 -12.45 -3.84 -5.67
CA SER A 75 -13.37 -2.93 -6.36
C SER A 75 -14.38 -3.72 -7.16
N GLU A 76 -15.60 -3.20 -7.26
CA GLU A 76 -16.62 -3.76 -8.14
C GLU A 76 -16.10 -3.84 -9.58
N ASN A 77 -16.54 -4.87 -10.28
CA ASN A 77 -16.18 -5.10 -11.68
C ASN A 77 -14.66 -5.22 -11.94
N SER A 78 -13.87 -5.67 -10.96
CA SER A 78 -12.42 -5.83 -11.14
C SER A 78 -12.09 -6.97 -12.10
N VAL A 79 -11.25 -6.70 -13.10
CA VAL A 79 -10.68 -7.74 -13.97
C VAL A 79 -9.36 -8.20 -13.38
N VAL A 80 -9.25 -9.50 -13.11
CA VAL A 80 -8.01 -10.10 -12.64
C VAL A 80 -7.12 -10.43 -13.83
N ILE A 81 -5.92 -9.86 -13.86
CA ILE A 81 -4.85 -10.23 -14.77
C ILE A 81 -4.01 -11.31 -14.09
N ASP A 82 -4.07 -12.52 -14.61
CA ASP A 82 -3.29 -13.67 -14.15
C ASP A 82 -2.03 -13.84 -14.99
N LEU A 83 -0.86 -13.60 -14.40
CA LEU A 83 0.41 -13.71 -15.10
C LEU A 83 0.93 -15.15 -15.20
N SER A 84 0.20 -16.16 -14.72
CA SER A 84 0.63 -17.57 -14.71
C SER A 84 0.93 -18.15 -16.09
N LYS A 85 0.48 -17.53 -17.19
CA LYS A 85 0.78 -17.94 -18.57
C LYS A 85 1.98 -17.24 -19.21
N MET A 86 2.57 -16.27 -18.51
CA MET A 86 3.86 -15.69 -18.85
C MET A 86 4.92 -16.35 -17.98
N ASP A 87 5.19 -17.63 -18.21
CA ASP A 87 5.96 -18.55 -17.35
C ASP A 87 7.29 -19.03 -17.99
N LYS A 88 7.79 -18.34 -19.00
CA LYS A 88 9.02 -18.76 -19.69
C LYS A 88 10.28 -18.31 -18.95
N ILE A 89 11.22 -19.23 -18.79
CA ILE A 89 12.63 -18.94 -18.54
C ILE A 89 13.28 -18.69 -19.91
N ILE A 90 13.43 -17.41 -20.27
CA ILE A 90 13.83 -16.97 -21.62
C ILE A 90 15.31 -17.23 -21.87
N ASP A 91 16.17 -16.88 -20.92
CA ASP A 91 17.62 -17.00 -21.05
C ASP A 91 18.28 -17.26 -19.69
N ILE A 92 19.37 -18.03 -19.69
CA ILE A 92 20.26 -18.20 -18.53
C ILE A 92 21.68 -18.07 -19.07
N ASP A 93 22.43 -17.12 -18.52
CA ASP A 93 23.84 -16.90 -18.81
C ASP A 93 24.67 -17.27 -17.56
N PRO A 94 25.28 -18.49 -17.55
CA PRO A 94 26.05 -18.94 -16.40
C PRO A 94 27.32 -18.11 -16.17
N ALA A 95 27.93 -17.61 -17.23
CA ALA A 95 29.17 -16.83 -17.15
C ALA A 95 28.91 -15.47 -16.48
N ARG A 96 27.78 -14.83 -16.81
CA ARG A 96 27.36 -13.57 -16.19
C ARG A 96 26.55 -13.76 -14.90
N LYS A 97 26.17 -15.00 -14.58
CA LYS A 97 25.27 -15.34 -13.46
C LYS A 97 23.97 -14.54 -13.53
N THR A 98 23.31 -14.58 -14.68
CA THR A 98 22.02 -13.90 -14.89
C THR A 98 20.99 -14.82 -15.50
N ALA A 99 19.71 -14.56 -15.20
CA ALA A 99 18.58 -15.19 -15.88
C ALA A 99 17.59 -14.12 -16.36
N VAL A 100 17.01 -14.31 -17.54
CA VAL A 100 15.86 -13.53 -18.03
C VAL A 100 14.63 -14.42 -17.94
N VAL A 101 13.62 -13.96 -17.22
CA VAL A 101 12.43 -14.75 -16.87
C VAL A 101 11.17 -13.90 -17.02
N GLU A 102 10.07 -14.54 -17.40
CA GLU A 102 8.75 -13.94 -17.34
C GLU A 102 8.19 -13.94 -15.89
N ALA A 103 7.22 -13.08 -15.63
CA ALA A 103 6.71 -12.81 -14.27
C ALA A 103 5.92 -13.96 -13.64
N GLY A 104 5.38 -14.87 -14.45
CA GLY A 104 4.66 -16.06 -14.04
C GLY A 104 5.54 -17.24 -13.63
N VAL A 105 6.85 -17.19 -13.90
CA VAL A 105 7.79 -18.26 -13.53
C VAL A 105 7.72 -18.50 -12.02
N ILE A 106 7.50 -19.76 -11.61
CA ILE A 106 7.53 -20.17 -10.20
C ILE A 106 8.98 -20.24 -9.74
N LEU A 107 9.26 -19.75 -8.53
CA LEU A 107 10.64 -19.69 -8.01
C LEU A 107 11.31 -21.08 -7.96
N GLN A 108 10.59 -22.11 -7.51
CA GLN A 108 11.13 -23.48 -7.46
C GLN A 108 11.54 -23.96 -8.86
N GLU A 109 10.72 -23.74 -9.88
CA GLU A 109 11.02 -24.12 -11.27
C GLU A 109 12.27 -23.39 -11.82
N LEU A 110 12.42 -22.11 -11.48
CA LEU A 110 13.65 -21.37 -11.80
C LEU A 110 14.86 -22.03 -11.16
N ASN A 111 14.82 -22.30 -9.85
CA ASN A 111 15.94 -22.89 -9.13
C ASN A 111 16.26 -24.31 -9.61
N ASP A 112 15.26 -25.14 -9.89
CA ASP A 112 15.42 -26.48 -10.46
C ASP A 112 16.15 -26.41 -11.81
N ARG A 113 15.82 -25.42 -12.64
CA ARG A 113 16.50 -25.20 -13.92
C ARG A 113 17.94 -24.70 -13.76
N LEU A 114 18.23 -23.95 -12.69
CA LEU A 114 19.56 -23.41 -12.41
C LEU A 114 20.54 -24.45 -11.86
N GLU A 115 20.05 -25.57 -11.30
CA GLU A 115 20.90 -26.59 -10.68
C GLU A 115 21.98 -27.13 -11.63
N LYS A 116 21.63 -27.37 -12.90
CA LYS A 116 22.55 -27.88 -13.93
C LYS A 116 23.71 -26.93 -14.27
N TYR A 117 23.63 -25.67 -13.84
CA TYR A 117 24.66 -24.65 -14.01
C TYR A 117 25.41 -24.35 -12.71
N GLU A 118 25.14 -25.09 -11.63
CA GLU A 118 25.65 -24.81 -10.27
C GLU A 118 25.32 -23.38 -9.80
N LEU A 119 24.16 -22.86 -10.23
CA LEU A 119 23.65 -21.55 -9.85
C LEU A 119 22.37 -21.68 -9.00
N GLU A 120 22.02 -20.61 -8.32
CA GLU A 120 20.73 -20.46 -7.65
C GLU A 120 20.29 -18.99 -7.61
N PHE A 121 18.99 -18.76 -7.48
CA PHE A 121 18.45 -17.48 -7.06
C PHE A 121 18.39 -17.45 -5.52
N PRO A 122 19.05 -16.49 -4.85
CA PRO A 122 19.35 -16.60 -3.42
C PRO A 122 18.17 -16.30 -2.47
N ILE A 123 17.11 -15.68 -2.97
CA ILE A 123 15.91 -15.40 -2.17
C ILE A 123 15.00 -16.62 -2.21
N SER A 124 14.70 -17.18 -1.04
CA SER A 124 13.92 -18.40 -0.88
C SER A 124 12.85 -18.22 0.20
N PRO A 125 11.69 -17.63 -0.11
CA PRO A 125 10.53 -17.66 0.78
C PRO A 125 10.03 -19.09 0.99
N LEU A 126 9.30 -19.32 2.07
CA LEU A 126 8.68 -20.63 2.36
C LEU A 126 7.64 -21.03 1.30
N SER A 127 7.09 -20.06 0.56
CA SER A 127 6.15 -20.27 -0.55
C SER A 127 6.82 -20.52 -1.91
N LYS A 128 8.11 -20.88 -1.97
CA LYS A 128 8.89 -21.05 -3.22
C LYS A 128 8.24 -21.97 -4.27
N SER A 129 7.43 -22.93 -3.86
CA SER A 129 6.70 -23.86 -4.74
C SER A 129 5.49 -23.24 -5.45
N ILE A 130 5.05 -22.05 -5.02
CA ILE A 130 3.85 -21.37 -5.56
C ILE A 130 4.11 -19.90 -5.92
N CYS A 131 5.07 -19.23 -5.28
CA CYS A 131 5.31 -17.82 -5.51
C CYS A 131 5.99 -17.61 -6.87
N THR A 132 5.48 -16.65 -7.64
CA THR A 132 6.04 -16.30 -8.95
C THR A 132 7.04 -15.15 -8.83
N ILE A 133 7.96 -15.05 -9.79
CA ILE A 133 8.95 -13.98 -9.83
C ILE A 133 8.29 -12.59 -9.84
N GLY A 134 7.20 -12.41 -10.58
CA GLY A 134 6.42 -11.18 -10.62
C GLY A 134 5.81 -10.84 -9.25
N GLY A 135 5.24 -11.82 -8.55
CA GLY A 135 4.72 -11.64 -7.21
C GLY A 135 5.82 -11.24 -6.22
N MET A 136 6.98 -11.89 -6.31
CA MET A 136 8.15 -11.55 -5.50
C MET A 136 8.64 -10.12 -5.75
N LEU A 137 8.72 -9.68 -7.02
CA LEU A 137 9.05 -8.30 -7.37
C LEU A 137 8.00 -7.33 -6.83
N ALA A 138 6.71 -7.65 -6.97
CA ALA A 138 5.61 -6.80 -6.53
C ALA A 138 5.69 -6.49 -5.02
N VAL A 139 6.04 -7.47 -4.17
CA VAL A 139 6.18 -7.27 -2.71
C VAL A 139 7.61 -6.93 -2.26
N ASN A 140 8.55 -6.76 -3.19
CA ASN A 140 9.99 -6.65 -2.91
C ASN A 140 10.48 -7.75 -1.95
N ALA A 141 10.19 -8.99 -2.31
CA ALA A 141 10.41 -10.15 -1.45
C ALA A 141 11.85 -10.20 -0.92
N SER A 142 11.97 -10.80 0.25
CA SER A 142 13.25 -11.17 0.84
C SER A 142 13.09 -12.53 1.50
N GLY A 143 14.10 -12.98 2.25
CA GLY A 143 14.03 -14.26 2.93
C GLY A 143 15.09 -14.38 4.01
N PRO A 144 15.23 -15.56 4.61
CA PRO A 144 16.18 -15.78 5.70
C PRO A 144 17.63 -15.38 5.38
N ARG A 145 18.01 -15.43 4.09
CA ARG A 145 19.35 -15.06 3.58
C ARG A 145 19.51 -13.59 3.18
N SER A 146 18.53 -12.72 3.41
CA SER A 146 18.54 -11.34 2.90
C SER A 146 19.60 -10.44 3.54
N THR A 147 20.17 -10.80 4.68
CA THR A 147 21.33 -10.05 5.23
C THR A 147 22.51 -10.10 4.27
N LYS A 148 22.74 -11.28 3.67
CA LYS A 148 23.82 -11.52 2.70
C LYS A 148 23.42 -11.14 1.29
N TYR A 149 22.24 -11.56 0.84
CA TYR A 149 21.81 -11.43 -0.56
C TYR A 149 20.79 -10.34 -0.83
N LYS A 150 20.42 -9.56 0.18
CA LYS A 150 19.50 -8.42 0.07
C LYS A 150 18.10 -8.84 -0.42
N ARG A 151 17.39 -7.96 -1.15
CA ARG A 151 15.98 -8.14 -1.53
C ARG A 151 15.82 -8.18 -3.06
N MET A 152 14.60 -8.40 -3.55
CA MET A 152 14.31 -8.44 -4.99
C MET A 152 14.81 -7.19 -5.72
N ALA A 153 14.63 -5.99 -5.15
CA ALA A 153 15.12 -4.73 -5.73
C ALA A 153 16.66 -4.70 -5.94
N ASP A 154 17.41 -5.48 -5.16
CA ASP A 154 18.86 -5.56 -5.26
C ASP A 154 19.34 -6.59 -6.28
N LEU A 155 18.48 -7.57 -6.60
CA LEU A 155 18.78 -8.68 -7.48
C LEU A 155 18.17 -8.55 -8.87
N VAL A 156 17.22 -7.63 -9.07
CA VAL A 156 16.76 -7.28 -10.41
C VAL A 156 17.73 -6.30 -11.08
N LEU A 157 18.15 -6.62 -12.30
CA LEU A 157 19.05 -5.81 -13.11
C LEU A 157 18.27 -4.91 -14.08
N GLU A 158 17.21 -5.47 -14.65
CA GLU A 158 16.31 -4.83 -15.61
C GLU A 158 14.94 -5.49 -15.52
N MET A 159 13.89 -4.76 -15.85
CA MET A 159 12.53 -5.30 -15.95
C MET A 159 11.76 -4.62 -17.07
N ASP A 160 10.85 -5.35 -17.68
CA ASP A 160 9.88 -4.78 -18.61
C ASP A 160 8.50 -4.75 -17.95
N ILE A 161 7.87 -3.59 -18.09
CA ILE A 161 6.62 -3.27 -17.41
C ILE A 161 5.59 -2.74 -18.40
N VAL A 162 4.31 -2.83 -18.02
CA VAL A 162 3.21 -2.07 -18.60
C VAL A 162 2.58 -1.22 -17.51
N ASP A 163 2.57 0.11 -17.67
CA ASP A 163 1.95 1.00 -16.68
C ASP A 163 0.41 1.08 -16.85
N GLY A 164 -0.28 1.81 -15.96
CA GLY A 164 -1.74 1.91 -15.99
C GLY A 164 -2.31 2.60 -17.24
N GLN A 165 -1.47 3.30 -17.99
CA GLN A 165 -1.80 3.91 -19.28
C GLN A 165 -1.61 2.94 -20.46
N GLY A 166 -1.03 1.76 -20.22
CA GLY A 166 -0.71 0.80 -21.26
C GLY A 166 0.65 1.03 -21.92
N ARG A 167 1.55 1.86 -21.36
CA ARG A 167 2.86 2.10 -21.95
C ARG A 167 3.83 0.97 -21.60
N LEU A 168 4.40 0.34 -22.61
CA LEU A 168 5.49 -0.62 -22.49
C LEU A 168 6.79 0.13 -22.19
N GLN A 169 7.45 -0.23 -21.09
CA GLN A 169 8.70 0.41 -20.67
C GLN A 169 9.70 -0.62 -20.19
N ARG A 170 10.97 -0.36 -20.47
CA ARG A 170 12.10 -1.10 -19.91
C ARG A 170 12.74 -0.26 -18.82
N ILE A 171 12.80 -0.80 -17.62
CA ILE A 171 13.21 -0.12 -16.40
C ILE A 171 14.50 -0.77 -15.89
N SER A 172 15.53 0.06 -15.68
CA SER A 172 16.78 -0.40 -15.07
C SER A 172 16.63 -0.54 -13.55
N ARG A 173 17.60 -1.18 -12.90
CA ARG A 173 17.66 -1.26 -11.44
C ARG A 173 17.56 0.11 -10.73
N ILE A 174 18.05 1.19 -11.34
CA ILE A 174 18.05 2.54 -10.73
C ILE A 174 16.63 3.02 -10.42
N ASP A 175 15.70 2.74 -11.32
CA ASP A 175 14.30 3.15 -11.21
C ASP A 175 13.39 2.03 -10.71
N ALA A 176 13.95 0.89 -10.29
CA ALA A 176 13.18 -0.29 -9.90
C ALA A 176 12.25 -0.03 -8.72
N SER A 177 12.60 0.87 -7.79
CA SER A 177 11.75 1.23 -6.64
C SER A 177 10.43 1.88 -7.03
N ASN A 178 10.26 2.33 -8.28
CA ASN A 178 8.98 2.82 -8.78
C ASN A 178 7.97 1.69 -9.06
N PHE A 179 8.41 0.42 -9.07
CA PHE A 179 7.59 -0.75 -9.44
C PHE A 179 7.77 -1.93 -8.46
N VAL A 180 9.00 -2.22 -8.04
CA VAL A 180 9.33 -3.24 -7.04
C VAL A 180 8.88 -2.78 -5.67
N GLY A 181 8.11 -3.61 -4.97
CA GLY A 181 7.52 -3.25 -3.67
C GLY A 181 6.28 -2.36 -3.75
N MET A 182 5.81 -2.04 -4.97
CA MET A 182 4.60 -1.24 -5.20
C MET A 182 3.35 -2.11 -5.36
N GLU A 183 3.47 -3.42 -5.20
CA GLU A 183 2.36 -4.38 -5.23
C GLU A 183 1.43 -4.22 -6.44
N GLY A 184 2.01 -3.91 -7.61
CA GLY A 184 1.28 -3.78 -8.87
C GLY A 184 0.51 -2.47 -9.06
N ILE A 185 0.50 -1.55 -8.09
CA ILE A 185 -0.29 -0.31 -8.24
C ILE A 185 0.31 0.63 -9.30
N THR A 186 1.61 0.59 -9.56
CA THR A 186 2.27 1.49 -10.52
C THR A 186 2.45 0.89 -11.91
N GLY A 187 2.31 -0.44 -12.04
CA GLY A 187 2.50 -1.13 -13.30
C GLY A 187 2.55 -2.64 -13.12
N VAL A 188 2.37 -3.35 -14.22
CA VAL A 188 2.51 -4.80 -14.31
C VAL A 188 3.91 -5.13 -14.77
N ILE A 189 4.72 -5.74 -13.90
CA ILE A 189 6.02 -6.30 -14.28
C ILE A 189 5.77 -7.66 -14.94
N TYR A 190 6.14 -7.82 -16.21
CA TYR A 190 5.88 -9.05 -16.97
C TYR A 190 7.15 -9.82 -17.37
N ARG A 191 8.32 -9.17 -17.34
CA ARG A 191 9.62 -9.80 -17.57
C ARG A 191 10.69 -9.16 -16.67
N ALA A 192 11.66 -9.95 -16.21
CA ALA A 192 12.76 -9.46 -15.40
C ALA A 192 14.08 -10.17 -15.76
N LYS A 193 15.17 -9.40 -15.72
CA LYS A 193 16.54 -9.91 -15.71
C LYS A 193 17.04 -9.94 -14.27
N LEU A 194 17.33 -11.13 -13.76
CA LEU A 194 17.74 -11.38 -12.39
C LEU A 194 19.23 -11.69 -12.30
N LYS A 195 19.85 -11.25 -11.20
CA LYS A 195 21.17 -11.64 -10.75
C LYS A 195 21.09 -12.94 -9.96
N LEU A 196 21.98 -13.88 -10.30
CA LEU A 196 22.11 -15.18 -9.68
C LEU A 196 23.39 -15.24 -8.86
N ILE A 197 23.53 -16.31 -8.08
CA ILE A 197 24.76 -16.64 -7.37
C ILE A 197 25.22 -18.06 -7.72
N SER A 198 26.50 -18.34 -7.48
CA SER A 198 26.98 -19.72 -7.46
C SER A 198 26.40 -20.43 -6.25
N ARG A 199 25.97 -21.67 -6.42
CA ARG A 199 25.41 -22.49 -5.35
C ARG A 199 26.50 -22.79 -4.31
N PRO A 200 26.42 -22.23 -3.09
CA PRO A 200 27.45 -22.45 -2.08
C PRO A 200 27.24 -23.81 -1.41
N LYS A 201 28.32 -24.38 -0.88
CA LYS A 201 28.22 -25.47 0.09
C LYS A 201 27.65 -24.88 1.39
N ARG A 202 26.70 -25.59 2.00
CA ARG A 202 26.02 -25.12 3.21
C ARG A 202 26.10 -26.15 4.32
N SER A 203 26.17 -25.63 5.55
CA SER A 203 26.08 -26.38 6.79
C SER A 203 25.25 -25.59 7.81
N LEU A 204 24.76 -26.27 8.85
CA LEU A 204 23.87 -25.69 9.86
C LEU A 204 24.36 -26.06 11.26
N THR A 205 24.25 -25.14 12.21
CA THR A 205 24.32 -25.44 13.64
C THR A 205 23.03 -24.98 14.31
N ILE A 206 22.52 -25.77 15.26
CA ILE A 206 21.31 -25.44 16.03
C ILE A 206 21.74 -25.22 17.49
N TYR A 207 21.62 -23.99 17.96
CA TYR A 207 21.91 -23.63 19.35
C TYR A 207 20.63 -23.63 20.17
N ARG A 208 20.68 -24.21 21.38
CA ARG A 208 19.58 -24.18 22.35
C ARG A 208 19.90 -23.17 23.46
N SER A 209 18.89 -22.41 23.90
CA SER A 209 18.99 -21.54 25.07
C SER A 209 17.67 -21.49 25.84
N ASP A 210 17.74 -21.49 27.17
CA ASP A 210 16.60 -21.19 28.04
C ASP A 210 16.34 -19.67 28.13
N GLU A 211 17.34 -18.84 27.78
CA GLU A 211 17.29 -17.38 27.96
C GLU A 211 17.46 -16.64 26.62
N LEU A 212 16.55 -15.71 26.33
CA LEU A 212 16.60 -14.88 25.12
C LEU A 212 17.84 -13.98 25.08
N PHE A 213 18.31 -13.51 26.23
CA PHE A 213 19.49 -12.63 26.30
C PHE A 213 20.75 -13.32 25.73
N LYS A 214 20.99 -14.59 26.09
CA LYS A 214 22.08 -15.40 25.54
C LYS A 214 21.98 -15.58 24.03
N VAL A 215 20.76 -15.72 23.51
CA VAL A 215 20.51 -15.77 22.06
C VAL A 215 20.94 -14.46 21.40
N ILE A 216 20.54 -13.31 21.96
CA ILE A 216 20.89 -11.99 21.43
C ILE A 216 22.40 -11.77 21.41
N GLU A 217 23.11 -12.15 22.47
CA GLU A 217 24.58 -12.08 22.53
C GLU A 217 25.23 -12.92 21.44
N LEU A 218 24.75 -14.15 21.24
CA LEU A 218 25.24 -15.03 20.20
C LEU A 218 24.99 -14.44 18.80
N VAL A 219 23.78 -13.92 18.55
CA VAL A 219 23.40 -13.27 17.28
C VAL A 219 24.33 -12.08 16.98
N ARG A 220 24.68 -11.26 17.98
CA ARG A 220 25.62 -10.14 17.80
C ARG A 220 26.98 -10.60 17.30
N LYS A 221 27.50 -11.72 17.81
CA LYS A 221 28.78 -12.30 17.37
C LYS A 221 28.66 -12.89 15.96
N LEU A 222 27.61 -13.68 15.70
CA LEU A 222 27.40 -14.37 14.43
C LEU A 222 27.18 -13.42 13.26
N ARG A 223 26.48 -12.29 13.47
CA ARG A 223 26.24 -11.28 12.42
C ARG A 223 27.53 -10.65 11.86
N LEU A 224 28.65 -10.76 12.58
CA LEU A 224 29.96 -10.24 12.14
C LEU A 224 30.71 -11.24 11.25
N LEU A 225 30.25 -12.50 11.17
CA LEU A 225 30.91 -13.55 10.41
C LEU A 225 30.44 -13.54 8.95
N PRO A 226 31.34 -13.38 7.96
CA PRO A 226 30.95 -13.31 6.54
C PRO A 226 30.39 -14.62 5.97
N GLY A 227 30.69 -15.75 6.63
CA GLY A 227 30.21 -17.07 6.25
C GLY A 227 28.76 -17.34 6.63
N VAL A 228 28.16 -16.56 7.54
CA VAL A 228 26.79 -16.81 8.02
C VAL A 228 25.77 -16.29 7.01
N SER A 229 24.89 -17.17 6.54
CA SER A 229 23.81 -16.84 5.59
C SER A 229 22.44 -16.74 6.25
N ILE A 230 22.14 -17.56 7.26
CA ILE A 230 20.86 -17.54 8.01
C ILE A 230 21.15 -17.43 9.50
N ILE A 231 20.38 -16.59 10.18
CA ILE A 231 20.26 -16.59 11.64
C ILE A 231 18.76 -16.55 11.93
N GLN A 232 18.19 -17.70 12.30
CA GLN A 232 16.76 -17.87 12.49
C GLN A 232 16.46 -18.38 13.90
N LEU A 233 15.59 -17.68 14.63
CA LEU A 233 15.18 -18.01 15.99
C LEU A 233 13.78 -18.61 15.97
N PHE A 234 13.57 -19.64 16.78
CA PHE A 234 12.25 -20.18 17.12
C PHE A 234 12.02 -20.00 18.62
N ASP A 235 10.84 -19.50 19.00
CA ASP A 235 10.42 -19.50 20.41
C ASP A 235 10.16 -20.94 20.91
N GLY A 236 9.95 -21.09 22.22
CA GLY A 236 9.75 -22.42 22.82
C GLY A 236 8.56 -23.18 22.22
N ARG A 237 7.47 -22.49 21.89
CA ARG A 237 6.25 -23.08 21.33
C ARG A 237 6.45 -23.56 19.89
N LEU A 238 7.02 -22.73 19.02
CA LEU A 238 7.33 -23.15 17.65
C LEU A 238 8.47 -24.18 17.61
N SER A 239 9.37 -24.18 18.59
CA SER A 239 10.37 -25.24 18.75
C SER A 239 9.73 -26.59 19.02
N LEU A 240 8.69 -26.66 19.86
CA LEU A 240 7.92 -27.89 20.09
C LEU A 240 7.24 -28.39 18.82
N ILE A 241 6.69 -27.48 18.00
CA ILE A 241 6.08 -27.83 16.70
C ILE A 241 7.12 -28.45 15.74
N LEU A 242 8.37 -27.99 15.81
CA LEU A 242 9.50 -28.56 15.08
C LEU A 242 10.06 -29.86 15.70
N GLY A 243 9.46 -30.37 16.78
CA GLY A 243 9.92 -31.57 17.48
C GLY A 243 11.15 -31.37 18.36
N LEU A 244 11.45 -30.13 18.76
CA LEU A 244 12.53 -29.77 19.67
C LEU A 244 12.02 -29.55 21.10
N SER A 245 12.91 -29.27 22.06
CA SER A 245 12.50 -28.96 23.43
C SER A 245 11.81 -27.59 23.54
N ASN A 246 11.09 -27.35 24.63
CA ASN A 246 10.43 -26.06 24.91
C ASN A 246 11.45 -24.98 25.32
N ASN A 247 12.29 -24.56 24.37
CA ASN A 247 13.37 -23.61 24.55
C ASN A 247 13.53 -22.74 23.31
N TYR A 248 14.31 -21.66 23.42
CA TYR A 248 14.74 -20.94 22.23
C TYR A 248 15.72 -21.79 21.44
N HIS A 249 15.47 -21.93 20.14
CA HIS A 249 16.39 -22.58 19.21
C HIS A 249 16.83 -21.59 18.13
N LEU A 250 18.14 -21.46 17.97
CA LEU A 250 18.75 -20.61 16.96
C LEU A 250 19.39 -21.48 15.88
N PHE A 251 18.81 -21.43 14.69
CA PHE A 251 19.30 -22.09 13.49
C PHE A 251 20.26 -21.14 12.76
N VAL A 252 21.51 -21.56 12.62
CA VAL A 252 22.58 -20.75 12.02
C VAL A 252 23.15 -21.48 10.82
N GLU A 253 22.86 -20.97 9.63
CA GLU A 253 23.38 -21.53 8.38
C GLU A 253 24.69 -20.83 8.01
N PHE A 254 25.67 -21.63 7.61
CA PHE A 254 26.95 -21.18 7.08
C PHE A 254 27.06 -21.57 5.61
N GLU A 255 27.60 -20.68 4.78
CA GLU A 255 28.02 -20.97 3.41
C GLU A 255 29.45 -21.48 3.36
N SER A 256 29.68 -22.50 4.17
CA SER A 256 30.91 -23.24 4.34
C SER A 256 30.55 -24.60 4.96
N ASN A 257 31.56 -25.41 5.29
CA ASN A 257 31.38 -26.66 6.03
C ASN A 257 31.66 -26.48 7.54
N ASP A 258 31.50 -25.26 8.08
CA ASP A 258 31.84 -24.93 9.47
C ASP A 258 30.75 -25.34 10.48
N GLY A 259 29.50 -25.48 10.03
CA GLY A 259 28.38 -25.94 10.85
C GLY A 259 28.44 -27.43 11.19
N GLU A 260 27.67 -27.84 12.20
CA GLU A 260 27.64 -29.22 12.70
C GLU A 260 26.97 -30.17 11.70
N PHE A 261 25.79 -29.80 11.20
CA PHE A 261 25.01 -30.57 10.24
C PHE A 261 25.45 -30.24 8.81
N LYS A 262 25.73 -31.28 8.02
CA LYS A 262 26.27 -31.19 6.65
C LYS A 262 25.56 -32.17 5.74
N GLY A 263 25.68 -31.99 4.43
CA GLY A 263 25.16 -32.97 3.46
C GLY A 263 23.68 -33.25 3.65
N GLU A 264 23.32 -34.52 3.82
CA GLU A 264 21.92 -34.94 3.95
C GLU A 264 21.28 -34.52 5.29
N ASP A 265 22.07 -34.49 6.37
CA ASP A 265 21.58 -34.00 7.67
C ASP A 265 21.18 -32.53 7.58
N TYR A 266 22.02 -31.70 6.94
CA TYR A 266 21.69 -30.30 6.66
C TYR A 266 20.37 -30.18 5.87
N LYS A 267 20.23 -30.93 4.76
CA LYS A 267 19.02 -30.87 3.92
C LYS A 267 17.77 -31.27 4.70
N SER A 268 17.84 -32.32 5.52
CA SER A 268 16.69 -32.79 6.31
C SER A 268 16.19 -31.73 7.30
N ARG A 269 17.12 -31.00 7.95
CA ARG A 269 16.78 -29.92 8.88
C ARG A 269 16.20 -28.70 8.18
N ILE A 270 16.76 -28.31 7.03
CA ILE A 270 16.19 -27.23 6.22
C ILE A 270 14.79 -27.60 5.71
N LYS A 271 14.60 -28.84 5.24
CA LYS A 271 13.28 -29.33 4.82
C LYS A 271 12.24 -29.25 5.94
N ALA A 272 12.60 -29.59 7.17
CA ALA A 272 11.69 -29.44 8.32
C ALA A 272 11.27 -27.97 8.55
N VAL A 273 12.18 -27.01 8.34
CA VAL A 273 11.86 -25.57 8.39
C VAL A 273 10.99 -25.15 7.21
N GLU A 274 11.20 -25.72 6.03
CA GLU A 274 10.38 -25.45 4.85
C GLU A 274 8.93 -25.96 5.01
N GLU A 275 8.74 -27.05 5.76
CA GLU A 275 7.42 -27.60 6.11
C GLU A 275 6.75 -26.87 7.30
N LEU A 276 7.46 -25.96 7.96
CA LEU A 276 6.97 -25.25 9.14
C LEU A 276 5.61 -24.55 8.95
N PRO A 277 5.32 -23.83 7.85
CA PRO A 277 4.01 -23.22 7.67
C PRO A 277 2.85 -24.23 7.75
N TRP A 278 3.06 -25.43 7.22
CA TRP A 278 2.08 -26.50 7.28
C TRP A 278 1.90 -27.02 8.71
N LEU A 279 2.99 -27.24 9.45
CA LEU A 279 2.93 -27.66 10.85
C LEU A 279 2.26 -26.62 11.76
N ILE A 280 2.54 -25.34 11.52
CA ILE A 280 1.91 -24.20 12.21
C ILE A 280 0.40 -24.17 11.94
N ALA A 281 -0.01 -24.33 10.67
CA ALA A 281 -1.42 -24.38 10.29
C ALA A 281 -2.15 -25.59 10.91
N GLN A 282 -1.54 -26.77 10.94
CA GLN A 282 -2.09 -27.95 11.61
C GLN A 282 -2.25 -27.75 13.13
N SER A 283 -1.42 -26.90 13.72
CA SER A 283 -1.50 -26.51 15.12
C SER A 283 -2.56 -25.42 15.38
N GLY A 284 -3.33 -25.03 14.36
CA GLY A 284 -4.44 -24.07 14.44
C GLY A 284 -4.07 -22.61 14.19
N TYR A 285 -2.80 -22.32 13.88
CA TYR A 285 -2.34 -20.96 13.56
C TYR A 285 -2.35 -20.76 12.04
N VAL A 286 -3.31 -19.99 11.54
CA VAL A 286 -3.57 -19.83 10.10
C VAL A 286 -3.29 -18.42 9.59
N LYS A 287 -3.07 -17.46 10.49
CA LYS A 287 -2.72 -16.08 10.20
C LYS A 287 -1.29 -15.78 10.67
N SER A 288 -0.63 -14.83 10.01
CA SER A 288 0.70 -14.36 10.43
C SER A 288 0.93 -12.90 10.07
N ASP A 289 1.85 -12.28 10.79
CA ASP A 289 2.37 -10.94 10.47
C ASP A 289 3.90 -11.02 10.33
N ASP A 290 4.55 -9.91 9.96
CA ASP A 290 6.00 -9.86 9.73
C ASP A 290 6.66 -8.52 10.09
N PRO A 291 6.46 -7.99 11.31
CA PRO A 291 7.10 -6.76 11.72
C PRO A 291 8.62 -6.87 11.66
N LYS A 292 9.26 -5.74 11.32
CA LYS A 292 10.71 -5.58 11.33
C LYS A 292 11.13 -4.68 12.48
N ILE A 293 12.04 -5.18 13.31
CA ILE A 293 12.57 -4.49 14.48
C ILE A 293 14.09 -4.54 14.50
N PHE A 294 14.70 -3.60 15.23
CA PHE A 294 16.10 -3.70 15.59
C PHE A 294 16.31 -4.76 16.68
N LEU A 295 17.50 -5.37 16.70
CA LEU A 295 17.79 -6.50 17.59
C LEU A 295 17.69 -6.14 19.08
N ASP A 296 18.00 -4.91 19.45
CA ASP A 296 17.88 -4.39 20.82
C ASP A 296 16.42 -4.30 21.30
N LYS A 297 15.46 -4.30 20.38
CA LYS A 297 14.01 -4.30 20.67
C LYS A 297 13.40 -5.69 20.73
N LEU A 298 14.18 -6.73 20.45
CA LEU A 298 13.70 -8.12 20.51
C LEU A 298 13.23 -8.52 21.91
N PRO A 299 13.87 -8.12 23.03
CA PRO A 299 13.35 -8.40 24.37
C PRO A 299 11.95 -7.82 24.58
N ASP A 300 11.78 -6.52 24.30
CA ASP A 300 10.49 -5.81 24.46
C ASP A 300 9.37 -6.51 23.69
N LEU A 301 9.65 -6.90 22.43
CA LEU A 301 8.68 -7.58 21.59
C LEU A 301 8.43 -9.02 22.04
N SER A 302 9.47 -9.77 22.41
CA SER A 302 9.31 -11.15 22.86
C SER A 302 8.51 -11.24 24.15
N GLU A 303 8.70 -10.29 25.07
CA GLU A 303 7.91 -10.19 26.29
C GLU A 303 6.43 -9.90 25.97
N TYR A 304 6.16 -8.92 25.09
CA TYR A 304 4.81 -8.64 24.62
C TYR A 304 4.14 -9.87 23.99
N LEU A 305 4.84 -10.57 23.08
CA LEU A 305 4.33 -11.77 22.40
C LEU A 305 4.05 -12.90 23.40
N SER A 306 4.92 -13.07 24.41
CA SER A 306 4.72 -14.07 25.46
C SER A 306 3.50 -13.75 26.32
N LEU A 307 3.32 -12.50 26.76
CA LEU A 307 2.19 -12.08 27.59
C LEU A 307 0.84 -12.21 26.89
N ASN A 308 0.83 -12.14 25.56
CA ASN A 308 -0.39 -12.24 24.74
C ASN A 308 -0.62 -13.63 24.12
N ASP A 309 0.18 -14.63 24.53
CA ASP A 309 0.14 -16.00 24.00
C ASP A 309 0.27 -16.05 22.46
N ILE A 310 1.24 -15.34 21.89
CA ILE A 310 1.51 -15.28 20.45
C ILE A 310 2.85 -15.99 20.14
N PRO A 311 2.86 -17.20 19.58
CA PRO A 311 4.08 -17.87 19.15
C PRO A 311 4.74 -17.12 17.99
N TYR A 312 6.07 -17.27 17.88
CA TYR A 312 6.81 -16.62 16.79
C TYR A 312 8.10 -17.34 16.44
N TYR A 313 8.50 -17.17 15.18
CA TYR A 313 9.88 -17.38 14.75
C TYR A 313 10.43 -16.07 14.19
N ALA A 314 11.73 -15.96 14.00
CA ALA A 314 12.35 -14.71 13.57
C ALA A 314 13.53 -14.94 12.66
N ASN A 315 13.55 -14.25 11.53
CA ASN A 315 14.73 -14.08 10.70
C ASN A 315 15.56 -12.94 11.29
N LEU A 316 16.40 -13.29 12.28
CA LEU A 316 17.19 -12.33 13.04
C LEU A 316 18.32 -11.72 12.22
N GLY A 317 18.71 -12.27 11.07
CA GLY A 317 19.61 -11.55 10.15
C GLY A 317 19.03 -10.18 9.75
N PRO A 318 17.88 -10.14 9.06
CA PRO A 318 17.23 -8.90 8.64
C PRO A 318 16.38 -8.21 9.72
N GLY A 319 16.18 -8.86 10.88
CA GLY A 319 15.38 -8.32 11.99
C GLY A 319 13.87 -8.46 11.76
N ILE A 320 13.44 -9.49 11.03
CA ILE A 320 12.02 -9.75 10.73
C ILE A 320 11.52 -10.82 11.68
N ILE A 321 10.39 -10.55 12.32
CA ILE A 321 9.74 -11.44 13.29
C ILE A 321 8.44 -11.93 12.69
N HIS A 322 8.15 -13.21 12.78
CA HIS A 322 6.98 -13.86 12.20
C HIS A 322 6.08 -14.42 13.31
N PRO A 323 5.30 -13.56 13.99
CA PRO A 323 4.26 -14.00 14.91
C PRO A 323 3.12 -14.67 14.15
N VAL A 324 2.53 -15.69 14.78
CA VAL A 324 1.44 -16.49 14.19
C VAL A 324 0.21 -16.48 15.08
N PHE A 325 -0.96 -16.54 14.44
CA PHE A 325 -2.26 -16.26 15.05
C PHE A 325 -3.31 -17.26 14.58
N LYS A 326 -4.31 -17.50 15.42
CA LYS A 326 -5.52 -18.24 15.05
C LYS A 326 -6.45 -17.36 14.21
N GLU A 327 -7.46 -17.98 13.60
CA GLU A 327 -8.38 -17.31 12.66
C GLU A 327 -9.09 -16.10 13.28
N ASN A 328 -9.48 -16.17 14.55
CA ASN A 328 -10.29 -15.15 15.23
C ASN A 328 -9.46 -14.17 16.10
N GLU A 329 -8.18 -13.99 15.81
CA GLU A 329 -7.26 -13.16 16.61
C GLU A 329 -6.85 -11.85 15.92
N ASP A 330 -7.68 -11.29 15.05
CA ASP A 330 -7.40 -10.03 14.33
C ASP A 330 -7.10 -8.85 15.27
N ASP A 331 -7.74 -8.79 16.44
CA ASP A 331 -7.46 -7.78 17.46
C ASP A 331 -6.01 -7.87 17.99
N LYS A 332 -5.49 -9.10 18.18
CA LYS A 332 -4.09 -9.30 18.59
C LYS A 332 -3.13 -8.83 17.52
N ILE A 333 -3.45 -9.05 16.24
CA ILE A 333 -2.65 -8.58 15.10
C ILE A 333 -2.59 -7.05 15.11
N ASN A 334 -3.74 -6.37 15.25
CA ASN A 334 -3.79 -4.91 15.27
C ASN A 334 -3.05 -4.31 16.49
N ASN A 335 -3.25 -4.90 17.68
CA ASN A 335 -2.55 -4.48 18.89
C ASN A 335 -1.03 -4.68 18.77
N LEU A 336 -0.58 -5.78 18.17
CA LEU A 336 0.83 -6.01 17.86
C LEU A 336 1.38 -4.90 16.95
N ARG A 337 0.68 -4.54 15.88
CA ARG A 337 1.14 -3.49 14.95
C ARG A 337 1.29 -2.14 15.63
N MET A 338 0.35 -1.79 16.51
CA MET A 338 0.45 -0.59 17.35
C MET A 338 1.65 -0.64 18.29
N PHE A 339 1.87 -1.79 18.95
CA PHE A 339 3.02 -2.00 19.82
C PHE A 339 4.35 -1.87 19.06
N VAL A 340 4.46 -2.48 17.88
CA VAL A 340 5.63 -2.38 16.99
C VAL A 340 5.94 -0.93 16.66
N ARG A 341 4.94 -0.10 16.34
CA ARG A 341 5.15 1.34 16.13
C ARG A 341 5.64 2.06 17.39
N LYS A 342 5.09 1.72 18.56
CA LYS A 342 5.49 2.29 19.86
C LYS A 342 6.98 2.06 20.16
N ILE A 343 7.50 0.89 19.82
CA ILE A 343 8.94 0.55 19.97
C ILE A 343 9.80 1.00 18.78
N ARG A 344 9.25 1.82 17.86
CA ARG A 344 9.89 2.33 16.64
C ARG A 344 10.30 1.24 15.63
N GLY A 345 9.57 0.14 15.60
CA GLY A 345 9.66 -0.88 14.55
C GLY A 345 8.83 -0.53 13.31
N GLN A 346 9.01 -1.31 12.25
CA GLN A 346 8.25 -1.21 11.00
C GLN A 346 7.22 -2.35 10.94
N VAL A 347 5.97 -2.02 10.60
CA VAL A 347 4.87 -3.00 10.55
C VAL A 347 4.96 -3.90 9.32
N ALA A 348 5.47 -3.42 8.19
CA ALA A 348 5.64 -4.21 6.98
C ALA A 348 7.11 -4.62 6.81
N GLY A 349 7.39 -5.92 6.86
CA GLY A 349 8.72 -6.48 6.64
C GLY A 349 8.99 -6.86 5.19
N THR A 350 8.29 -7.90 4.74
CA THR A 350 8.52 -8.72 3.53
C THR A 350 7.24 -9.20 2.86
N TYR A 351 6.13 -9.28 3.60
CA TYR A 351 4.83 -9.71 3.09
C TYR A 351 4.14 -8.63 2.25
N GLY A 352 4.70 -7.42 2.23
CA GLY A 352 4.10 -6.23 1.64
C GLY A 352 3.24 -5.47 2.66
N VAL A 353 2.62 -4.39 2.18
CA VAL A 353 1.63 -3.58 2.89
C VAL A 353 0.22 -4.08 2.56
N GLY A 354 -0.04 -4.36 1.28
CA GLY A 354 -1.33 -4.84 0.79
C GLY A 354 -2.50 -3.93 1.19
N ARG A 355 -3.65 -4.55 1.44
CA ARG A 355 -4.83 -3.89 2.00
C ARG A 355 -4.80 -3.86 3.53
N LEU A 356 -4.16 -4.85 4.14
CA LEU A 356 -4.23 -5.07 5.59
C LEU A 356 -3.32 -4.14 6.40
N LYS A 357 -2.25 -3.59 5.83
CA LYS A 357 -1.28 -2.76 6.58
C LYS A 357 -1.22 -1.30 6.15
N LYS A 358 -2.01 -0.88 5.16
CA LYS A 358 -1.95 0.48 4.59
C LYS A 358 -2.13 1.61 5.61
N GLU A 359 -2.94 1.39 6.64
CA GLU A 359 -3.19 2.37 7.71
C GLU A 359 -1.97 2.59 8.63
N PHE A 360 -1.01 1.66 8.60
CA PHE A 360 0.23 1.73 9.38
C PHE A 360 1.41 2.29 8.59
N LEU A 361 1.23 2.62 7.31
CA LEU A 361 2.27 3.21 6.48
C LEU A 361 2.61 4.62 6.98
N ASP A 362 3.89 5.00 6.94
CA ASP A 362 4.30 6.37 7.27
C ASP A 362 3.68 7.37 6.29
N ILE A 363 3.37 8.58 6.78
CA ILE A 363 2.73 9.61 5.97
C ILE A 363 3.61 10.03 4.78
N ASN A 364 4.93 10.03 4.94
CA ASN A 364 5.86 10.41 3.87
C ASN A 364 5.94 9.30 2.82
N ASP A 365 5.98 8.05 3.26
CA ASP A 365 5.94 6.88 2.37
C ASP A 365 4.64 6.88 1.57
N LYS A 366 3.50 7.15 2.23
CA LYS A 366 2.21 7.28 1.55
C LYS A 366 2.22 8.38 0.48
N LYS A 367 2.70 9.58 0.81
CA LYS A 367 2.83 10.70 -0.14
C LYS A 367 3.75 10.36 -1.33
N LEU A 368 4.84 9.64 -1.08
CA LEU A 368 5.75 9.18 -2.13
C LEU A 368 5.05 8.18 -3.06
N VAL A 369 4.39 7.17 -2.49
CA VAL A 369 3.63 6.15 -3.22
C VAL A 369 2.54 6.79 -4.08
N GLU A 370 1.77 7.73 -3.54
CA GLU A 370 0.73 8.47 -4.27
C GLU A 370 1.30 9.27 -5.46
N ARG A 371 2.45 9.92 -5.27
CA ARG A 371 3.12 10.68 -6.34
C ARG A 371 3.58 9.77 -7.48
N ILE A 372 4.16 8.62 -7.16
CA ILE A 372 4.60 7.63 -8.14
C ILE A 372 3.38 7.02 -8.85
N LYS A 373 2.33 6.66 -8.09
CA LYS A 373 1.06 6.16 -8.63
C LYS A 373 0.44 7.12 -9.64
N LYS A 374 0.32 8.43 -9.31
CA LYS A 374 -0.20 9.46 -10.23
C LYS A 374 0.59 9.53 -11.54
N ARG A 375 1.90 9.28 -11.52
CA ARG A 375 2.76 9.32 -12.72
C ARG A 375 2.50 8.14 -13.67
N TYR A 376 2.34 6.93 -13.13
CA TYR A 376 2.28 5.71 -13.93
C TYR A 376 0.86 5.16 -14.13
N ASP A 377 -0.07 5.50 -13.25
CA ASP A 377 -1.48 5.17 -13.38
C ASP A 377 -2.38 6.31 -12.88
N PRO A 378 -2.44 7.42 -13.63
CA PRO A 378 -3.22 8.61 -13.26
C PRO A 378 -4.73 8.35 -13.15
N LYS A 379 -5.23 7.26 -13.75
CA LYS A 379 -6.65 6.87 -13.69
C LYS A 379 -6.96 5.91 -12.54
N ASN A 380 -5.95 5.54 -11.74
CA ASN A 380 -6.06 4.66 -10.58
C ASN A 380 -6.78 3.33 -10.89
N LYS A 381 -6.35 2.67 -11.96
CA LYS A 381 -6.92 1.43 -12.49
C LYS A 381 -6.33 0.17 -11.86
N LEU A 382 -5.01 0.17 -11.64
CA LEU A 382 -4.24 -0.98 -11.17
C LEU A 382 -4.31 -1.10 -9.65
N ASN A 383 -4.68 -2.29 -9.17
CA ASN A 383 -4.72 -2.70 -7.76
C ASN A 383 -5.31 -1.62 -6.84
N ARG A 384 -6.49 -1.10 -7.22
CA ARG A 384 -7.18 -0.05 -6.48
C ARG A 384 -7.42 -0.47 -5.02
N GLY A 385 -7.08 0.40 -4.06
CA GLY A 385 -7.25 0.15 -2.62
C GLY A 385 -6.12 -0.66 -1.96
N VAL A 386 -5.12 -1.07 -2.74
CA VAL A 386 -3.88 -1.72 -2.26
C VAL A 386 -2.82 -0.65 -1.99
N ILE A 387 -2.14 -0.69 -0.84
CA ILE A 387 -1.19 0.32 -0.30
C ILE A 387 -1.80 1.71 -0.02
N ILE A 388 -2.64 2.22 -0.92
CA ILE A 388 -3.28 3.54 -0.83
C ILE A 388 -4.75 3.44 -1.24
N ASP A 389 -5.57 4.26 -0.58
CA ASP A 389 -7.00 4.34 -0.86
C ASP A 389 -7.29 5.15 -2.12
N ALA A 390 -8.35 4.76 -2.82
CA ALA A 390 -8.81 5.46 -3.99
C ALA A 390 -9.54 6.74 -3.60
N GLY A 391 -8.83 7.88 -3.65
CA GLY A 391 -9.42 9.21 -3.48
C GLY A 391 -8.81 10.07 -2.38
N GLU A 392 -8.01 9.52 -1.46
CA GLU A 392 -7.48 10.30 -0.33
C GLU A 392 -6.39 11.32 -0.72
N GLY A 393 -5.69 11.11 -1.83
CA GLY A 393 -4.66 12.04 -2.33
C GLY A 393 -5.18 13.18 -3.21
N GLY A 394 -6.50 13.30 -3.38
CA GLY A 394 -7.15 14.40 -4.11
C GLY A 394 -7.82 15.36 -3.14
N GLU A 395 -8.85 14.90 -2.44
CA GLU A 395 -9.65 15.76 -1.57
C GLU A 395 -8.91 16.24 -0.32
N ARG A 396 -8.08 15.40 0.30
CA ARG A 396 -7.36 15.77 1.53
C ARG A 396 -6.24 16.77 1.24
N ILE A 397 -5.53 16.57 0.13
CA ILE A 397 -4.48 17.49 -0.35
C ILE A 397 -5.10 18.78 -0.88
N ASP A 398 -6.19 18.73 -1.63
CA ASP A 398 -6.91 19.93 -2.08
C ASP A 398 -7.49 20.71 -0.90
N ASN A 399 -7.97 20.04 0.15
CA ASN A 399 -8.44 20.71 1.36
C ASN A 399 -7.30 21.27 2.21
N GLU A 400 -6.16 20.59 2.30
CA GLU A 400 -4.98 21.06 3.03
C GLU A 400 -4.30 22.24 2.30
N ILE A 401 -4.16 22.15 0.97
CA ILE A 401 -3.71 23.25 0.09
C ILE A 401 -4.71 24.40 0.13
N LYS A 402 -6.04 24.16 0.04
CA LYS A 402 -7.03 25.22 0.20
C LYS A 402 -6.93 25.88 1.58
N ARG A 403 -6.60 25.13 2.63
CA ARG A 403 -6.50 25.65 3.99
C ARG A 403 -5.19 26.40 4.23
N GLU A 404 -4.09 26.00 3.60
CA GLU A 404 -2.82 26.75 3.56
C GLU A 404 -2.96 28.02 2.73
N ILE A 405 -3.53 27.94 1.52
CA ILE A 405 -3.82 29.11 0.68
C ILE A 405 -4.79 30.07 1.38
N SER A 406 -5.83 29.55 2.06
CA SER A 406 -6.74 30.40 2.84
C SER A 406 -6.07 31.04 4.05
N LYS A 407 -5.07 30.38 4.65
CA LYS A 407 -4.26 30.96 5.74
C LYS A 407 -3.28 32.01 5.22
N GLU A 408 -2.59 31.77 4.11
CA GLU A 408 -1.70 32.74 3.48
C GLU A 408 -2.48 33.97 3.01
N ILE A 409 -3.64 33.78 2.36
CA ILE A 409 -4.54 34.87 1.98
C ILE A 409 -5.03 35.60 3.23
N ALA A 410 -5.43 34.91 4.29
CA ALA A 410 -5.84 35.57 5.53
C ALA A 410 -4.69 36.37 6.17
N GLU A 411 -3.48 35.83 6.22
CA GLU A 411 -2.29 36.51 6.76
C GLU A 411 -1.86 37.71 5.89
N GLU A 412 -1.93 37.62 4.56
CA GLU A 412 -1.73 38.74 3.64
C GLU A 412 -2.84 39.79 3.78
N THR A 413 -4.11 39.38 3.87
CA THR A 413 -5.23 40.31 4.06
C THR A 413 -5.14 41.01 5.42
N THR A 414 -4.64 40.33 6.46
CA THR A 414 -4.43 40.92 7.80
C THR A 414 -3.23 41.88 7.80
N LYS A 415 -2.16 41.58 7.05
CA LYS A 415 -1.02 42.49 6.85
C LYS A 415 -1.35 43.69 5.97
N GLU A 416 -2.15 43.53 4.92
CA GLU A 416 -2.68 44.63 4.10
C GLU A 416 -3.68 45.50 4.88
N ALA A 417 -4.52 44.90 5.73
CA ALA A 417 -5.41 45.64 6.62
C ALA A 417 -4.63 46.43 7.68
N ALA A 418 -3.56 45.86 8.26
CA ALA A 418 -2.66 46.58 9.17
C ALA A 418 -1.94 47.75 8.48
N ASN A 419 -1.40 47.53 7.27
CA ASN A 419 -0.74 48.58 6.48
C ASN A 419 -1.71 49.66 5.96
N LYS A 420 -3.00 49.33 5.75
CA LYS A 420 -4.04 50.34 5.44
C LYS A 420 -4.51 51.10 6.69
N THR A 421 -4.38 50.54 7.88
CA THR A 421 -4.76 51.21 9.14
C THR A 421 -3.74 52.30 9.54
N ASP A 422 -2.46 52.13 9.17
CA ASP A 422 -1.43 53.16 9.39
C ASP A 422 -1.55 54.35 8.40
N ASN A 423 -2.12 54.13 7.20
CA ASN A 423 -2.31 55.18 6.18
C ASN A 423 -3.65 55.93 6.29
N ILE A 424 -4.58 55.45 7.12
CA ILE A 424 -5.86 56.12 7.42
C ILE A 424 -5.66 57.22 8.48
N ASN A 425 -4.72 57.06 9.41
CA ASN A 425 -4.46 58.06 10.46
C ASN A 425 -3.77 59.35 9.96
N ASP A 426 -2.97 59.27 8.89
CA ASP A 426 -2.38 60.47 8.24
C ASP A 426 -3.35 61.17 7.28
N THR A 427 -4.37 60.46 6.79
CA THR A 427 -5.45 61.04 5.97
C THR A 427 -6.54 61.69 6.84
N LEU A 428 -6.78 61.16 8.05
CA LEU A 428 -7.71 61.71 9.04
C LEU A 428 -7.30 63.09 9.58
N LYS A 429 -6.01 63.44 9.59
CA LYS A 429 -5.54 64.81 9.94
C LYS A 429 -5.79 65.87 8.86
N LYS A 430 -6.18 65.46 7.65
CA LYS A 430 -6.57 66.37 6.55
C LYS A 430 -8.08 66.42 6.33
N ALA A 431 -8.86 65.64 7.10
CA ALA A 431 -10.31 65.54 6.98
C ALA A 431 -11.09 66.43 7.99
N ASP A 432 -10.41 67.21 8.83
CA ASP A 432 -11.03 68.25 9.69
C ASP A 432 -11.53 69.48 8.88
N ALA A 433 -11.36 69.47 7.55
CA ALA A 433 -11.82 70.53 6.64
C ALA A 433 -13.06 70.13 5.80
N LEU A 434 -13.67 68.96 6.06
CA LEU A 434 -14.88 68.49 5.37
C LEU A 434 -16.03 68.20 6.35
N ASP A 435 -16.09 68.96 7.44
CA ASP A 435 -17.08 68.85 8.53
C ASP A 435 -18.43 69.55 8.20
N GLU A 436 -18.69 69.90 6.94
CA GLU A 436 -19.90 70.61 6.52
C GLU A 436 -20.89 69.74 5.70
N ALA A 437 -20.55 68.49 5.38
CA ALA A 437 -21.40 67.57 4.63
C ALA A 437 -21.96 66.37 5.44
N ALA A 438 -21.54 66.21 6.72
CA ALA A 438 -21.89 65.06 7.57
C ALA A 438 -23.25 65.17 8.31
N GLY A 439 -24.04 66.21 8.04
CA GLY A 439 -25.35 66.42 8.67
C GLY A 439 -26.47 65.48 8.18
N THR A 440 -26.35 64.92 6.98
CA THR A 440 -27.48 64.23 6.32
C THR A 440 -27.45 62.70 6.48
N ILE A 441 -26.28 62.10 6.71
CA ILE A 441 -26.13 60.63 6.81
C ILE A 441 -26.47 60.09 8.21
N LYS A 442 -26.34 60.92 9.26
CA LYS A 442 -26.63 60.55 10.66
C LYS A 442 -28.12 60.27 10.92
N GLY A 443 -29.02 60.74 10.04
CA GLY A 443 -30.47 60.46 10.09
C GLY A 443 -30.89 59.11 9.49
N ALA A 444 -30.09 58.54 8.57
CA ALA A 444 -30.40 57.28 7.92
C ALA A 444 -29.98 56.06 8.77
N ALA A 445 -28.86 56.16 9.49
CA ALA A 445 -28.35 55.09 10.35
C ALA A 445 -29.25 54.79 11.56
N ASN A 446 -29.94 55.81 12.11
CA ASN A 446 -30.87 55.61 13.24
C ASN A 446 -32.15 54.87 12.84
N LYS A 447 -32.62 54.99 11.59
CA LYS A 447 -33.80 54.27 11.10
C LYS A 447 -33.52 52.79 10.80
N ILE A 448 -32.31 52.46 10.37
CA ILE A 448 -31.90 51.07 10.07
C ILE A 448 -31.73 50.25 11.35
N SER A 449 -31.34 50.89 12.46
CA SER A 449 -31.27 50.24 13.78
C SER A 449 -32.65 49.93 14.37
N GLU A 450 -33.69 50.70 14.05
CA GLU A 450 -35.07 50.41 14.47
C GLU A 450 -35.68 49.23 13.71
N VAL A 451 -35.36 49.09 12.41
CA VAL A 451 -35.83 47.99 11.55
C VAL A 451 -35.31 46.61 11.99
N ASN A 452 -34.06 46.53 12.46
CA ASN A 452 -33.47 45.26 12.91
C ASN A 452 -34.01 44.76 14.25
N ASN A 453 -34.54 45.65 15.11
CA ASN A 453 -35.13 45.25 16.39
C ASN A 453 -36.58 44.74 16.25
N THR A 454 -37.32 45.13 15.21
CA THR A 454 -38.69 44.61 14.99
C THR A 454 -38.73 43.21 14.37
N THR A 455 -37.60 42.70 13.88
CA THR A 455 -37.50 41.38 13.21
C THR A 455 -37.27 40.22 14.21
N LYS A 456 -37.09 40.51 15.51
CA LYS A 456 -36.87 39.50 16.57
C LYS A 456 -38.11 39.15 17.42
N GLU A 457 -39.27 39.76 17.19
CA GLU A 457 -40.45 39.58 18.07
C GLU A 457 -41.74 39.07 17.41
N ILE A 458 -41.73 38.57 16.17
CA ILE A 458 -42.94 38.01 15.57
C ILE A 458 -42.82 36.49 15.40
N ASN A 459 -42.81 35.80 16.54
CA ASN A 459 -43.38 34.46 16.64
C ASN A 459 -44.83 34.63 17.11
N ASN A 460 -45.77 34.26 16.23
CA ASN A 460 -47.24 34.38 16.36
C ASN A 460 -47.82 35.70 15.83
N ILE A 461 -48.34 35.68 14.59
CA ILE A 461 -49.62 36.25 14.12
C ILE A 461 -49.81 35.85 12.64
N SER A 462 -51.07 35.62 12.26
CA SER A 462 -51.63 35.04 11.02
C SER A 462 -50.99 35.45 9.67
N ASP A 463 -51.02 34.53 8.70
CA ASP A 463 -50.48 34.60 7.34
C ASP A 463 -50.99 35.77 6.48
N ASP A 464 -52.06 36.47 6.87
CA ASP A 464 -52.67 37.53 6.05
C ASP A 464 -51.97 38.91 6.18
N ILE A 465 -51.10 39.13 7.18
CA ILE A 465 -50.35 40.41 7.34
C ILE A 465 -48.97 40.35 6.66
N ILE A 466 -48.45 39.14 6.44
CA ILE A 466 -47.14 38.92 5.79
C ILE A 466 -47.21 39.32 4.31
N THR A 467 -48.32 39.02 3.64
CA THR A 467 -48.52 39.27 2.21
C THR A 467 -48.52 40.77 1.87
N GLU A 468 -49.15 41.61 2.69
CA GLU A 468 -49.24 43.07 2.44
C GLU A 468 -47.90 43.79 2.66
N LYS A 469 -47.12 43.36 3.65
CA LYS A 469 -45.77 43.90 3.91
C LYS A 469 -44.74 43.42 2.89
N PHE A 470 -44.85 42.19 2.42
CA PHE A 470 -43.95 41.62 1.42
C PHE A 470 -44.15 42.27 0.05
N GLU A 471 -45.39 42.54 -0.37
CA GLU A 471 -45.67 43.27 -1.61
C GLU A 471 -45.19 44.73 -1.60
N LYS A 472 -45.23 45.40 -0.44
CA LYS A 472 -44.72 46.78 -0.33
C LYS A 472 -43.20 46.84 -0.46
N LEU A 473 -42.48 45.88 0.15
CA LEU A 473 -41.02 45.75 0.03
C LEU A 473 -40.58 45.41 -1.40
N LEU A 474 -41.34 44.55 -2.10
CA LEU A 474 -41.08 44.22 -3.50
C LEU A 474 -41.16 45.45 -4.42
N ARG A 475 -42.12 46.37 -4.19
CA ARG A 475 -42.23 47.61 -4.98
C ARG A 475 -41.09 48.59 -4.72
N GLU A 476 -40.62 48.70 -3.48
CA GLU A 476 -39.49 49.57 -3.12
C GLU A 476 -38.16 49.03 -3.71
N VAL A 477 -38.01 47.70 -3.79
CA VAL A 477 -36.87 47.05 -4.45
C VAL A 477 -36.92 47.24 -5.97
N GLU A 478 -38.10 47.15 -6.60
CA GLU A 478 -38.27 47.41 -8.04
C GLU A 478 -38.03 48.89 -8.44
N GLU A 479 -38.33 49.85 -7.56
CA GLU A 479 -37.97 51.26 -7.77
C GLU A 479 -36.45 51.50 -7.69
N LEU A 480 -35.78 50.88 -6.72
CA LEU A 480 -34.33 50.95 -6.60
C LEU A 480 -33.60 50.31 -7.79
N ASP A 481 -34.12 49.21 -8.32
CA ASP A 481 -33.55 48.54 -9.50
C ASP A 481 -33.74 49.38 -10.78
N LYS A 482 -34.84 50.16 -10.87
CA LYS A 482 -35.04 51.16 -11.93
C LYS A 482 -34.11 52.37 -11.81
N GLU A 483 -33.83 52.85 -10.60
CA GLU A 483 -32.86 53.94 -10.38
C GLU A 483 -31.43 53.49 -10.70
N LEU A 484 -31.07 52.26 -10.33
CA LEU A 484 -29.78 51.65 -10.68
C LEU A 484 -29.65 51.36 -12.19
N GLY A 485 -30.76 51.03 -12.86
CA GLY A 485 -30.83 50.89 -14.32
C GLY A 485 -30.53 52.19 -15.07
N LYS A 486 -31.08 53.32 -14.60
CA LYS A 486 -30.79 54.66 -15.18
C LYS A 486 -29.31 55.05 -15.03
N ILE A 487 -28.71 54.74 -13.88
CA ILE A 487 -27.27 55.01 -13.63
C ILE A 487 -26.36 54.16 -14.55
N LYS A 488 -26.82 52.98 -15.01
CA LYS A 488 -26.09 52.15 -15.98
C LYS A 488 -26.25 52.63 -17.43
N GLU A 489 -27.41 53.14 -17.83
CA GLU A 489 -27.62 53.69 -19.18
C GLU A 489 -26.87 55.02 -19.39
N ASP A 490 -26.79 55.89 -18.37
CA ASP A 490 -26.04 57.16 -18.43
C ASP A 490 -24.52 56.96 -18.52
N ASN A 491 -24.00 55.83 -18.02
CA ASN A 491 -22.58 55.48 -18.14
C ASN A 491 -22.22 54.84 -19.50
N ILE A 492 -23.18 54.17 -20.18
CA ILE A 492 -22.96 53.53 -21.49
C ILE A 492 -23.02 54.55 -22.65
N GLN A 493 -23.72 55.68 -22.50
CA GLN A 493 -23.70 56.76 -23.49
C GLN A 493 -22.40 57.61 -23.47
N ASN A 494 -21.67 57.67 -22.34
CA ASN A 494 -20.43 58.42 -22.24
C ASN A 494 -19.18 57.67 -22.75
N GLU A 495 -19.24 56.35 -22.98
CA GLU A 495 -18.12 55.56 -23.55
C GLU A 495 -18.19 55.40 -25.09
N LYS A 496 -19.24 55.87 -25.78
CA LYS A 496 -19.32 55.85 -27.26
C LYS A 496 -19.01 57.20 -27.94
N THR A 497 -18.61 58.22 -27.18
CA THR A 497 -18.16 59.52 -27.74
C THR A 497 -16.86 60.05 -27.11
N GLY A 498 -16.06 59.19 -26.46
CA GLY A 498 -14.75 59.52 -25.89
C GLY A 498 -13.61 58.74 -26.54
#